data_AF-A0A2N1Y071-F1
#
_entry.id   AF-A0A2N1Y071-F1
#
_cell.length_a   1.000
_cell.length_b   1.000
_cell.length_c   1.000
_cell.angle_alpha   90.00
_cell.angle_beta   90.00
_cell.angle_gamma   90.00
#
_symmetry.space_group_name_H-M   'P 1'
#
loop_
_entity.id
_entity.type
_entity.pdbx_description
1 polymer ?
#
loop_
_entity_poly.entity_id
_entity_poly.type
_entity_poly.pdbx_seq_one_letter_code
_entity_poly.pdbx_strand_id
1 'polypeptide(L)'
;MNDSAASALDDALALTAAMHAAALRDDWSDLAALDARRRVLVEQACARPNLDSDGLALLRARNDALIALVRVRRECLADEWRDSRHSQRALRDYQSTARDQGAS
;
A
#
# COMPACT_ATOMS: atom_id res chain seq x y z
N MET A 1 -3.81 32.47 -13.15
CA MET A 1 -3.49 31.75 -11.89
C MET A 1 -4.52 30.68 -11.49
N ASN A 2 -5.58 30.42 -12.27
CA ASN A 2 -6.57 29.39 -11.95
C ASN A 2 -6.19 27.94 -12.36
N ASP A 3 -5.13 27.77 -13.16
CA ASP A 3 -4.72 26.46 -13.71
C ASP A 3 -3.96 25.58 -12.74
N SER A 4 -3.13 26.15 -11.86
CA SER A 4 -2.18 25.38 -11.04
C SER A 4 -2.86 24.41 -10.06
N ALA A 5 -4.06 24.74 -9.59
CA ALA A 5 -4.75 23.94 -8.59
C ALA A 5 -5.81 22.99 -9.19
N ALA A 6 -6.24 23.22 -10.44
CA ALA A 6 -6.95 22.19 -11.22
C ALA A 6 -5.94 21.11 -11.65
N SER A 7 -4.76 21.54 -12.11
CA SER A 7 -3.60 20.67 -12.32
C SER A 7 -3.26 19.85 -11.08
N ALA A 8 -3.26 20.45 -9.88
CA ALA A 8 -2.93 19.71 -8.66
C ALA A 8 -3.89 18.55 -8.34
N LEU A 9 -5.19 18.69 -8.62
CA LEU A 9 -6.17 17.61 -8.41
C LEU A 9 -5.99 16.49 -9.44
N ASP A 10 -5.79 16.85 -10.70
CA ASP A 10 -5.50 15.90 -11.79
C ASP A 10 -4.18 15.14 -11.52
N ASP A 11 -3.16 15.84 -11.07
CA ASP A 11 -1.87 15.27 -10.68
C ASP A 11 -2.03 14.32 -9.46
N ALA A 12 -2.85 14.69 -8.46
CA ALA A 12 -3.15 13.82 -7.33
C ALA A 12 -3.93 12.56 -7.76
N LEU A 13 -4.84 12.68 -8.72
CA LEU A 13 -5.57 11.55 -9.32
C LEU A 13 -4.63 10.62 -10.10
N ALA A 14 -3.67 11.18 -10.84
CA ALA A 14 -2.65 10.42 -11.56
C ALA A 14 -1.71 9.68 -10.59
N LEU A 15 -1.24 10.36 -9.53
CA LEU A 15 -0.43 9.71 -8.50
C LEU A 15 -1.19 8.61 -7.77
N THR A 16 -2.49 8.77 -7.51
CA THR A 16 -3.32 7.72 -6.90
C THR A 16 -3.40 6.48 -7.80
N ALA A 17 -3.48 6.66 -9.12
CA ALA A 17 -3.43 5.54 -10.07
C ALA A 17 -2.05 4.86 -10.08
N ALA A 18 -0.96 5.63 -10.02
CA ALA A 18 0.39 5.10 -9.91
C ALA A 18 0.59 4.31 -8.59
N MET A 19 0.07 4.82 -7.47
CA MET A 19 0.08 4.13 -6.18
C MET A 19 -0.65 2.79 -6.24
N HIS A 20 -1.80 2.74 -6.92
CA HIS A 20 -2.52 1.48 -7.15
C HIS A 20 -1.68 0.49 -7.96
N ALA A 21 -0.99 0.96 -8.99
CA ALA A 21 -0.09 0.11 -9.77
C ALA A 21 1.11 -0.38 -8.94
N ALA A 22 1.67 0.45 -8.06
CA ALA A 22 2.74 0.06 -7.13
C ALA A 22 2.27 -0.99 -6.12
N ALA A 23 1.08 -0.81 -5.53
CA ALA A 23 0.47 -1.77 -4.62
C ALA A 23 0.24 -3.14 -5.27
N LEU A 24 -0.19 -3.18 -6.54
CA LEU A 24 -0.36 -4.44 -7.29
C LEU A 24 0.96 -5.18 -7.53
N ARG A 25 2.10 -4.48 -7.52
CA ARG A 25 3.44 -5.05 -7.70
C ARG A 25 4.16 -5.31 -6.37
N ASP A 26 3.51 -5.08 -5.23
CA ASP A 26 4.12 -5.09 -3.90
C ASP A 26 5.31 -4.14 -3.73
N ASP A 27 5.37 -3.07 -4.55
CA ASP A 27 6.42 -2.06 -4.45
C ASP A 27 6.06 -1.02 -3.39
N TRP A 28 6.19 -1.43 -2.12
CA TRP A 28 5.81 -0.59 -0.97
C TRP A 28 6.68 0.66 -0.82
N SER A 29 7.92 0.60 -1.30
CA SER A 29 8.82 1.76 -1.28
C SER A 29 8.37 2.82 -2.27
N ASP A 30 8.04 2.43 -3.51
CA ASP A 30 7.49 3.35 -4.52
C ASP A 30 6.13 3.90 -4.07
N LEU A 31 5.25 3.04 -3.53
CA LEU A 31 3.97 3.48 -2.97
C LEU A 31 4.13 4.57 -1.91
N ALA A 32 5.07 4.41 -0.98
CA ALA A 32 5.34 5.41 0.06
C ALA A 32 5.88 6.73 -0.52
N ALA A 33 6.77 6.66 -1.52
CA ALA A 33 7.30 7.83 -2.20
C ALA A 33 6.22 8.60 -2.97
N LEU A 34 5.31 7.87 -3.64
CA LEU A 34 4.19 8.45 -4.36
C LEU A 34 3.17 9.10 -3.41
N ASP A 35 2.87 8.48 -2.27
CA ASP A 35 1.96 9.05 -1.27
C ASP A 35 2.48 10.37 -0.70
N ALA A 36 3.78 10.44 -0.38
CA ALA A 36 4.40 11.67 0.10
C ALA A 36 4.25 12.82 -0.91
N ARG A 37 4.40 12.54 -2.21
CA ARG A 37 4.19 13.54 -3.28
C ARG A 37 2.71 13.92 -3.42
N ARG A 38 1.81 12.92 -3.40
CA ARG A 38 0.36 13.11 -3.51
C ARG A 38 -0.19 13.99 -2.40
N ARG A 39 0.28 13.81 -1.16
CA ARG A 39 -0.17 14.59 0.00
C ARG A 39 -0.04 16.10 -0.23
N VAL A 40 1.09 16.56 -0.76
CA VAL A 40 1.34 17.98 -1.04
C VAL A 40 0.33 18.53 -2.05
N LEU A 41 0.02 17.76 -3.09
CA LEU A 41 -0.93 18.17 -4.14
C LEU A 41 -2.37 18.23 -3.61
N VAL A 42 -2.76 17.30 -2.74
CA VAL A 42 -4.08 17.33 -2.09
C VAL A 42 -4.22 18.55 -1.20
N GLU A 43 -3.20 18.87 -0.40
CA GLU A 43 -3.18 20.07 0.44
C GLU A 43 -3.33 21.35 -0.42
N GLN A 44 -2.65 21.41 -1.57
CA GLN A 44 -2.75 22.52 -2.54
C GLN A 44 -4.14 22.61 -3.18
N ALA A 45 -4.73 21.47 -3.59
CA ALA A 45 -6.06 21.44 -4.19
C ALA A 45 -7.14 21.92 -3.19
N CYS A 46 -7.03 21.51 -1.92
CA CYS A 46 -7.96 21.85 -0.84
C CYS A 46 -7.91 23.33 -0.41
N ALA A 47 -6.83 24.06 -0.70
CA ALA A 47 -6.70 25.47 -0.31
C ALA A 47 -7.56 26.44 -1.16
N ARG A 48 -8.31 25.94 -2.16
CA ARG A 48 -9.11 26.77 -3.07
C ARG A 48 -10.49 27.13 -2.52
N PRO A 49 -11.01 28.33 -2.82
CA PRO A 49 -12.38 28.71 -2.52
C PRO A 49 -13.43 28.06 -3.45
N ASN A 50 -13.04 27.58 -4.65
CA ASN A 50 -13.93 26.91 -5.61
C ASN A 50 -13.41 25.49 -5.88
N LEU A 51 -13.68 24.60 -4.93
CA LEU A 51 -13.31 23.19 -5.01
C LEU A 51 -14.15 22.44 -6.05
N ASP A 52 -13.47 21.65 -6.89
CA ASP A 52 -14.11 20.70 -7.78
C ASP A 52 -14.62 19.50 -6.96
N SER A 53 -15.92 19.49 -6.66
CA SER A 53 -16.56 18.45 -5.85
C SER A 53 -16.49 17.07 -6.48
N ASP A 54 -16.59 17.00 -7.80
CA ASP A 54 -16.66 15.75 -8.54
C ASP A 54 -15.27 15.10 -8.62
N GLY A 55 -14.25 15.92 -8.89
CA GLY A 55 -12.86 15.48 -8.84
C GLY A 55 -12.43 15.01 -7.44
N LEU A 56 -12.88 15.67 -6.37
CA LEU A 56 -12.63 15.21 -4.99
C LEU A 56 -13.35 13.90 -4.66
N ALA A 57 -14.60 13.74 -5.10
CA ALA A 57 -15.35 12.50 -4.93
C ALA A 57 -14.65 11.33 -5.65
N LEU A 58 -14.14 11.58 -6.87
CA LEU A 58 -13.35 10.60 -7.61
C LEU A 58 -12.04 10.25 -6.89
N LEU A 59 -11.31 11.26 -6.40
CA LEU A 59 -10.06 11.05 -5.66
C LEU A 59 -10.31 10.20 -4.41
N ARG A 60 -11.39 10.49 -3.67
CA ARG A 60 -11.80 9.71 -2.50
C ARG A 60 -12.10 8.27 -2.88
N ALA A 61 -12.91 8.03 -3.91
CA ALA A 61 -13.26 6.69 -4.35
C ALA A 61 -12.01 5.86 -4.75
N ARG A 62 -11.05 6.47 -5.46
CA ARG A 62 -9.78 5.82 -5.81
C ARG A 62 -8.92 5.52 -4.58
N ASN A 63 -8.90 6.42 -3.61
CA ASN A 63 -8.16 6.22 -2.38
C ASN A 63 -8.77 5.10 -1.52
N ASP A 64 -10.10 5.00 -1.46
CA ASP A 64 -10.80 3.92 -0.76
C ASP A 64 -10.49 2.55 -1.40
N ALA A 65 -10.46 2.49 -2.74
CA ALA A 65 -10.03 1.29 -3.47
C ALA A 65 -8.57 0.90 -3.17
N LEU A 66 -7.66 1.87 -3.14
CA LEU A 66 -6.26 1.64 -2.77
C LEU A 66 -6.12 1.10 -1.34
N ILE A 67 -6.86 1.67 -0.37
CA ILE A 67 -6.86 1.20 1.01
C ILE A 67 -7.36 -0.24 1.10
N ALA A 68 -8.43 -0.57 0.38
CA ALA A 68 -8.95 -1.94 0.33
C ALA A 68 -7.89 -2.92 -0.21
N LEU A 69 -7.22 -2.56 -1.30
CA LEU A 69 -6.13 -3.36 -1.88
C LEU A 69 -4.99 -3.59 -0.87
N VAL A 70 -4.50 -2.53 -0.23
CA VAL A 70 -3.42 -2.62 0.77
C VAL A 70 -3.82 -3.49 1.97
N ARG A 71 -5.08 -3.41 2.40
CA ARG A 71 -5.60 -4.25 3.50
C ARG A 71 -5.58 -5.73 3.15
N VAL A 72 -6.12 -6.09 1.98
CA VAL A 72 -6.11 -7.46 1.48
C VAL A 72 -4.67 -7.98 1.41
N ARG A 73 -3.74 -7.18 0.87
CA ARG A 73 -2.35 -7.63 0.74
C ARG A 73 -1.67 -7.84 2.08
N ARG A 74 -1.94 -6.97 3.06
CA ARG A 74 -1.45 -7.12 4.44
C ARG A 74 -1.97 -8.40 5.10
N GLU A 75 -3.24 -8.74 4.88
CA GLU A 75 -3.84 -9.97 5.40
C GLU A 75 -3.17 -11.21 4.80
N CYS A 76 -2.96 -11.24 3.48
CA CYS A 76 -2.23 -12.32 2.82
C CYS A 76 -0.80 -12.49 3.39
N LEU A 77 -0.04 -11.39 3.53
CA LEU A 77 1.31 -11.44 4.10
C LEU A 77 1.32 -11.94 5.55
N ALA A 78 0.29 -11.63 6.34
CA ALA A 78 0.18 -12.12 7.71
C ALA A 78 -0.04 -13.64 7.77
N ASP A 79 -0.83 -14.18 6.83
CA ASP A 79 -1.04 -15.62 6.70
C ASP A 79 0.21 -16.33 6.17
N GLU A 80 0.86 -15.82 5.13
CA GLU A 80 2.14 -16.32 4.60
C GLU A 80 3.22 -16.38 5.70
N TRP A 81 3.28 -15.34 6.55
CA TRP A 81 4.20 -15.31 7.68
C TRP A 81 3.88 -16.36 8.76
N ARG A 82 2.60 -16.62 9.01
CA ARG A 82 2.16 -17.66 9.96
C ARG A 82 2.61 -19.04 9.49
N ASP A 83 2.46 -19.33 8.20
CA ASP A 83 2.85 -20.60 7.58
C ASP A 83 4.37 -20.80 7.59
N SER A 84 5.12 -19.73 7.30
CA SER A 84 6.58 -19.74 7.42
C SER A 84 7.05 -20.06 8.84
N ARG A 85 6.42 -19.45 9.86
CA ARG A 85 6.74 -19.73 11.27
C ARG A 85 6.41 -21.17 11.67
N HIS A 86 5.32 -21.72 11.17
CA HIS A 86 4.97 -23.12 11.39
C HIS A 86 6.04 -24.05 10.80
N SER A 87 6.44 -23.79 9.55
CA SER A 87 7.47 -24.55 8.85
C SER A 87 8.83 -24.50 9.58
N GLN A 88 9.22 -23.34 10.08
CA GLN A 88 10.44 -23.18 10.88
C GLN A 88 10.38 -23.93 12.22
N ARG A 89 9.20 -24.04 12.84
CA ARG A 89 9.03 -24.83 14.06
C ARG A 89 9.20 -26.31 13.74
N ALA A 90 8.51 -26.82 12.72
CA ALA A 90 8.67 -28.20 12.29
C ALA A 90 10.13 -28.55 11.99
N LEU A 91 10.87 -27.68 11.29
CA LEU A 91 12.29 -27.87 11.02
C LEU A 91 13.13 -27.99 12.30
N ARG A 92 12.86 -27.15 13.31
CA ARG A 92 13.56 -27.23 14.61
C ARG A 92 13.24 -28.53 15.35
N ASP A 93 11.98 -28.97 15.32
CA ASP A 93 11.56 -30.21 15.95
C ASP A 93 12.25 -31.41 15.28
N TYR A 94 12.29 -31.47 13.94
CA TYR A 94 13.04 -32.48 13.19
C TYR A 94 14.53 -32.48 13.54
N GLN A 95 15.16 -31.31 13.60
CA GLN A 95 16.56 -31.19 14.00
C GLN A 95 16.82 -31.69 15.42
N SER A 96 15.88 -31.46 16.35
CA SER A 96 15.98 -31.97 17.71
C SER A 96 15.91 -33.49 17.72
N THR A 97 14.88 -34.07 17.11
CA THR A 97 14.69 -35.52 17.04
C THR A 97 15.87 -36.22 16.37
N ALA A 98 16.43 -35.65 15.31
CA ALA A 98 17.61 -36.22 14.64
C ALA A 98 18.87 -36.22 15.53
N ARG A 99 19.07 -35.20 16.37
CA ARG A 99 20.18 -35.17 17.34
C ARG A 99 19.98 -36.24 18.42
N ASP A 100 18.76 -36.39 18.92
CA ASP A 100 18.45 -37.35 19.98
C ASP A 100 18.64 -38.80 19.49
N GLN A 101 18.38 -39.07 18.21
CA GLN A 101 18.58 -40.39 17.60
C GLN A 101 20.03 -40.68 17.20
N GLY A 102 20.81 -39.65 16.83
CA GLY A 102 22.23 -39.79 16.49
C GLY A 102 23.19 -39.83 17.70
N ALA A 103 22.68 -39.63 18.91
CA ALA A 103 23.42 -39.72 20.16
C ALA A 103 23.32 -41.10 20.85
N SER A 104 22.72 -42.09 20.17
CA SER A 104 22.73 -43.52 20.55
C SER A 104 23.82 -44.28 19.80
#